data_AF-A0A164MD64-F1
#
_entry.id   AF-A0A164MD64-F1
#
_cell.length_a   1.000
_cell.length_b   1.000
_cell.length_c   1.000
_cell.angle_alpha   90.00
_cell.angle_beta   90.00
_cell.angle_gamma   90.00
#
_symmetry.space_group_name_H-M   'P 1'
#
loop_
_entity.id
_entity.type
_entity.pdbx_description
1 polymer ?
#
loop_
_entity_poly.entity_id
_entity_poly.type
_entity_poly.pdbx_seq_one_letter_code
_entity_poly.pdbx_strand_id
1 'polypeptide(L)' 'MITEWTQWSPCNVTCGKGWREKQRMIKVPAQNGGKPCPKKITKRRQCYRRPCK' A
#
# COMPACT_ATOMS: atom_id res chain seq x y z
N MET A 1 -16.93 -4.21 1.84
CA MET A 1 -16.25 -4.25 0.52
C MET A 1 -15.06 -3.28 0.52
N ILE A 2 -13.91 -3.68 0.00
CA ILE A 2 -12.72 -2.81 -0.18
C ILE A 2 -12.54 -2.47 -1.66
N THR A 3 -11.88 -1.35 -1.97
CA THR A 3 -11.42 -1.08 -3.33
C THR A 3 -10.30 -2.04 -3.71
N GLU A 4 -10.02 -2.12 -5.01
CA GLU A 4 -8.73 -2.64 -5.45
C GLU A 4 -7.59 -1.78 -4.92
N TRP A 5 -6.40 -2.37 -4.91
CA TRP A 5 -5.19 -1.62 -4.57
C TRP A 5 -4.89 -0.60 -5.66
N THR A 6 -4.49 0.60 -5.26
CA THR A 6 -3.86 1.56 -6.17
C THR A 6 -2.58 0.95 -6.75
N GLN A 7 -2.09 1.58 -7.82
CA GLN A 7 -0.73 1.34 -8.29
C GLN A 7 0.27 1.65 -7.16
N TRP A 8 1.42 1.00 -7.23
CA TRP A 8 2.52 1.31 -6.33
C TRP A 8 3.02 2.72 -6.60
N SER A 9 3.23 3.49 -5.52
CA SER A 9 3.94 4.75 -5.57
C SER A 9 5.34 4.54 -6.17
N PRO A 10 5.94 5.59 -6.74
CA PRO A 10 7.37 5.57 -7.02
C PRO A 10 8.15 5.24 -5.73
N CYS A 11 9.34 4.69 -5.92
CA CYS A 11 10.28 4.46 -4.82
C CYS A 11 10.57 5.81 -4.14
N ASN A 12 10.42 5.88 -2.82
CA ASN A 12 10.61 7.12 -2.05
C ASN A 12 12.06 7.64 -2.10
N VAL A 13 12.99 6.77 -2.47
CA VAL A 13 14.39 7.13 -2.70
C VAL A 13 14.68 7.23 -4.19
N THR A 14 15.62 8.10 -4.52
CA THR A 14 16.22 8.23 -5.85
C THR A 14 17.41 7.28 -6.03
N CYS A 15 18.09 6.88 -4.95
CA CYS A 15 19.21 5.93 -4.93
C CYS A 15 19.12 4.97 -3.72
N GLY A 16 19.84 3.85 -3.80
CA GLY A 16 19.94 2.87 -2.72
C GLY A 16 18.64 2.12 -2.44
N LYS A 17 18.48 1.70 -1.18
CA LYS A 17 17.31 0.98 -0.69
C LYS A 17 16.25 1.96 -0.21
N GLY A 18 15.02 1.78 -0.69
CA GLY A 18 13.88 2.53 -0.23
C GLY A 18 12.61 1.71 -0.18
N TRP A 19 11.50 2.44 -0.21
CA TRP A 19 10.17 1.92 -0.02
C TRP A 19 9.21 2.52 -1.04
N ARG A 20 8.28 1.68 -1.49
CA ARG A 20 7.11 2.08 -2.25
C ARG A 20 5.86 1.63 -1.53
N GLU A 21 4.81 2.40 -1.67
CA GLU A 21 3.56 2.19 -0.97
C GLU A 21 2.41 2.08 -1.94
N LYS A 22 1.38 1.34 -1.55
CA LYS A 22 0.10 1.33 -2.25
C LYS A 22 -1.02 1.32 -1.23
N GLN A 23 -2.13 1.92 -1.61
CA GLN A 23 -3.27 2.09 -0.72
C GLN A 23 -4.51 1.47 -1.35
N ARG A 24 -5.50 1.17 -0.53
CA ARG A 24 -6.85 0.80 -0.94
C ARG A 24 -7.81 1.44 0.05
N MET A 25 -9.07 1.63 -0.31
CA MET A 25 -10.06 2.22 0.59
C MET A 25 -11.14 1.21 0.94
N ILE A 26 -11.84 1.45 2.04
CA ILE A 26 -13.01 0.67 2.42
C ILE A 26 -14.20 1.31 1.69
N LYS A 27 -14.73 0.62 0.66
CA LYS A 27 -15.92 1.08 -0.07
C LYS A 27 -17.18 0.92 0.77
N VAL A 28 -17.29 -0.20 1.47
CA VAL A 28 -18.44 -0.54 2.29
C VAL A 28 -17.91 -1.10 3.62
N PRO A 29 -18.20 -0.47 4.77
CA PRO A 29 -17.82 -1.00 6.06
C PRO A 29 -18.50 -2.36 6.31
N ALA A 30 -17.97 -3.14 7.23
CA ALA A 30 -18.62 -4.39 7.61
C ALA A 30 -19.98 -4.09 8.25
N GLN A 31 -21.05 -4.66 7.71
CA GLN A 31 -22.42 -4.55 8.25
C GLN A 31 -22.91 -5.95 8.67
N ASN A 32 -23.86 -5.99 9.62
CA ASN A 32 -24.57 -7.20 10.07
C ASN A 32 -23.66 -8.40 10.43
N GLY A 33 -22.60 -8.17 11.23
CA GLY A 33 -21.68 -9.25 11.64
C GLY A 33 -20.76 -9.77 10.52
N GLY A 34 -20.70 -9.10 9.37
CA GLY A 34 -19.77 -9.41 8.30
C GLY A 34 -18.31 -9.23 8.72
N LYS A 35 -17.39 -9.89 8.00
CA LYS A 35 -15.95 -9.85 8.31
C LYS A 35 -15.46 -8.39 8.42
N PRO A 36 -14.80 -8.00 9.53
CA PRO A 36 -14.31 -6.64 9.70
C PRO A 36 -13.37 -6.29 8.54
N CYS A 37 -13.53 -5.07 8.02
CA CYS A 37 -12.66 -4.60 6.96
C CYS A 37 -11.20 -4.60 7.45
N PRO A 38 -10.24 -4.98 6.61
CA PRO A 38 -8.84 -4.96 7.01
C PRO A 38 -8.46 -3.54 7.45
N LYS A 39 -8.06 -3.36 8.72
CA LYS A 39 -7.51 -2.09 9.22
C LYS A 39 -6.30 -1.65 8.38
N LYS A 40 -5.59 -2.62 7.80
CA LYS A 40 -4.43 -2.38 6.94
C LYS A 40 -4.87 -2.07 5.51
N ILE A 41 -5.11 -0.79 5.29
CA ILE A 41 -5.41 -0.19 3.98
C ILE A 41 -4.18 0.29 3.21
N THR A 42 -3.01 0.31 3.87
CA THR A 42 -1.71 0.65 3.25
C THR A 42 -0.80 -0.57 3.22
N LYS A 43 -0.14 -0.80 2.09
CA LYS A 43 0.93 -1.79 1.93
C LYS A 43 2.22 -1.08 1.55
N ARG A 44 3.32 -1.51 2.17
CA ARG A 44 4.67 -1.02 1.91
C ARG A 44 5.55 -2.17 1.43
N ARG A 45 6.35 -1.95 0.39
CA ARG A 45 7.29 -2.93 -0.17
C ARG A 45 8.65 -2.27 -0.41
N GLN A 46 9.73 -3.01 -0.17
CA GLN A 46 11.07 -2.55 -0.50
C GLN A 46 11.22 -2.34 -2.01
N CYS A 47 11.96 -1.31 -2.37
CA CYS A 47 12.43 -1.06 -3.72
C CYS A 47 13.92 -0.73 -3.68
N TYR A 48 14.62 -1.09 -4.73
CA TYR A 48 16.05 -0.90 -4.88
C TYR A 48 16.29 -0.04 -6.10
N ARG A 49 16.87 1.13 -5.89
CA ARG A 49 17.35 2.03 -6.94
C ARG A 49 18.84 1.80 -7.15
N ARG A 50 19.42 2.55 -8.09
CA ARG A 50 20.86 2.57 -8.31
C ARG A 50 21.58 2.89 -6.99
N PRO A 51 22.75 2.30 -6.72
CA PRO A 51 23.54 2.64 -5.54
C PRO A 51 23.70 4.16 -5.40
N CYS A 52 23.63 4.66 -4.17
CA CYS A 52 24.00 6.05 -3.89
C CYS A 52 25.51 6.19 -4.11
N LYS A 53 25.93 7.30 -4.73
CA LYS A 53 27.34 7.63 -4.91
C LYS A 53 27.88 8.31 -3.65
#